data_AF-A0A0Q4R0H3-F1
#
_entry.id   AF-A0A0Q4R0H3-F1
#
_cell.length_a   1.000
_cell.length_b   1.000
_cell.length_c   1.000
_cell.angle_alpha   90.00
_cell.angle_beta   90.00
_cell.angle_gamma   90.00
#
_symmetry.space_group_name_H-M   'P 1'
#
loop_
_entity.id
_entity.type
_entity.pdbx_description
1 polymer ?
#
loop_
_entity_poly.entity_id
_entity_poly.type
_entity_poly.pdbx_seq_one_letter_code
_entity_poly.pdbx_strand_id
1 'polypeptide(L)' 'MLTITMTNGFEKEYDLSMIQINAFLDWFDARAAGIGPAKYQFSKTWNKGPFKVRSEYVIFDKILTFDIDEYEEKTN' A
#
# COMPACT_ATOMS: atom_id res chain seq x y z
N MET A 1 -1.55 -3.65 -9.18
CA MET A 1 -1.41 -2.26 -8.69
C MET A 1 -2.34 -2.05 -7.51
N LEU A 2 -1.91 -1.26 -6.51
CA LEU A 2 -2.73 -0.85 -5.38
C LEU A 2 -2.93 0.66 -5.44
N THR A 3 -4.19 1.09 -5.47
CA THR A 3 -4.56 2.52 -5.42
C THR A 3 -5.30 2.77 -4.11
N ILE A 4 -4.79 3.70 -3.30
CA ILE A 4 -5.39 4.07 -2.01
C ILE A 4 -5.92 5.49 -2.09
N THR A 5 -7.22 5.65 -1.86
CA THR A 5 -7.85 6.95 -1.70
C THR A 5 -7.89 7.29 -0.22
N MET A 6 -7.27 8.42 0.14
CA MET A 6 -7.23 8.91 1.52
C MET A 6 -8.50 9.71 1.86
N THR A 7 -8.80 9.90 3.14
CA THR A 7 -9.99 10.64 3.60
C THR A 7 -10.02 12.11 3.21
N ASN A 8 -8.90 12.67 2.77
CA ASN A 8 -8.81 14.02 2.20
C ASN A 8 -8.92 14.04 0.66
N GLY A 9 -9.25 12.92 0.02
CA GLY A 9 -9.33 12.76 -1.43
C GLY A 9 -7.98 12.63 -2.14
N PHE A 10 -6.87 12.52 -1.40
CA PHE A 10 -5.56 12.29 -2.01
C PHE A 10 -5.40 10.82 -2.41
N GLU A 11 -4.97 10.57 -3.64
CA GLU A 11 -4.71 9.22 -4.14
C GLU A 11 -3.22 8.84 -4.04
N LYS A 12 -2.96 7.58 -3.71
CA LYS A 12 -1.64 6.98 -3.65
C LYS A 12 -1.62 5.70 -4.48
N GLU A 13 -0.78 5.66 -5.49
CA GLU A 13 -0.62 4.49 -6.34
C GLU A 13 0.69 3.76 -6.02
N TYR A 14 0.60 2.43 -5.96
CA TYR A 14 1.73 1.54 -5.71
C TYR A 14 1.74 0.39 -6.70
N ASP A 15 2.80 0.33 -7.50
CA ASP A 15 3.14 -0.86 -8.26
C ASP A 15 3.81 -1.88 -7.31
N LEU A 16 3.09 -2.96 -7.02
CA LEU A 16 3.42 -3.95 -5.99
C LEU A 16 3.18 -5.35 -6.55
N SER A 17 3.98 -6.31 -6.10
CA SER A 17 3.68 -7.72 -6.36
C SER A 17 2.45 -8.18 -5.56
N MET A 18 1.81 -9.28 -6.00
CA MET A 18 0.65 -9.80 -5.29
C MET A 18 0.97 -10.21 -3.84
N ILE A 19 2.22 -10.62 -3.56
CA ILE A 19 2.69 -10.90 -2.19
C ILE A 19 2.62 -9.63 -1.32
N GLN A 20 3.02 -8.48 -1.86
CA GLN A 20 2.99 -7.21 -1.14
C GLN A 20 1.57 -6.68 -0.98
N ILE A 21 0.70 -6.88 -1.98
CA ILE A 21 -0.73 -6.54 -1.90
C ILE A 21 -1.40 -7.37 -0.80
N ASN A 22 -1.18 -8.68 -0.77
CA ASN A 22 -1.72 -9.56 0.28
C ASN A 22 -1.22 -9.13 1.68
N ALA A 23 0.06 -8.79 1.81
CA ALA A 23 0.60 -8.29 3.07
C ALA A 23 -0.04 -6.96 3.54
N PHE A 24 -0.48 -6.12 2.61
CA PHE A 24 -1.24 -4.91 2.92
C PHE A 24 -2.67 -5.25 3.38
N LEU A 25 -3.35 -6.16 2.69
CA LEU A 25 -4.69 -6.65 3.05
C LEU A 25 -4.70 -7.28 4.44
N ASP A 26 -3.75 -8.18 4.73
CA ASP A 26 -3.62 -8.83 6.03
C ASP A 26 -3.43 -7.81 7.16
N TRP A 27 -2.63 -6.77 6.92
CA TRP A 27 -2.46 -5.69 7.88
C TRP A 27 -3.76 -4.89 8.07
N PHE A 28 -4.46 -4.58 6.99
CA PHE A 28 -5.69 -3.80 7.03
C PHE A 28 -6.78 -4.53 7.84
N ASP A 29 -6.97 -5.83 7.58
CA ASP A 29 -7.96 -6.66 8.27
C ASP A 29 -7.58 -6.89 9.73
N ALA A 30 -6.30 -7.16 10.03
CA ALA A 30 -5.82 -7.26 11.40
C ALA A 30 -6.08 -5.96 12.18
N ARG A 31 -5.82 -4.80 11.54
CA ARG A 31 -6.06 -3.50 12.16
C ARG A 31 -7.55 -3.21 12.35
N ALA A 32 -8.39 -3.59 11.40
CA ALA A 32 -9.85 -3.51 11.53
C ALA A 32 -10.38 -4.37 12.68
N ALA A 33 -9.74 -5.51 12.97
CA ALA A 33 -10.00 -6.35 14.14
C ALA A 33 -9.41 -5.79 15.45
N GLY A 34 -8.79 -4.60 15.42
CA GLY A 34 -8.20 -3.94 16.59
C GLY A 34 -6.78 -4.41 16.94
N ILE A 35 -6.12 -5.15 16.06
CA ILE A 35 -4.82 -5.78 16.29
C ILE A 35 -3.73 -5.06 15.48
N GLY A 36 -2.53 -4.92 16.05
CA GLY A 36 -1.38 -4.43 15.31
C GLY A 36 -1.34 -2.91 15.10
N PRO A 37 -0.36 -2.44 14.31
CA PRO A 37 -0.02 -1.02 14.23
C PRO A 37 -1.05 -0.22 13.43
N ALA A 38 -1.30 1.02 13.84
CA ALA A 38 -2.18 1.96 13.12
C ALA A 38 -1.57 2.49 11.79
N LYS A 39 -0.39 2.01 11.40
CA LYS A 39 0.33 2.41 10.18
C LYS A 39 0.90 1.21 9.44
N TYR A 40 0.92 1.29 8.12
CA TYR A 40 1.59 0.35 7.23
C TYR A 40 2.79 1.01 6.55
N GLN A 41 3.87 0.26 6.34
CA GLN A 41 5.07 0.76 5.67
C GLN A 41 5.15 0.25 4.24
N PHE A 42 5.18 1.16 3.28
CA PHE A 42 5.60 0.88 1.92
C PHE A 42 7.08 1.24 1.74
N SER A 43 7.88 0.27 1.28
CA SER A 43 9.27 0.52 0.90
C SER A 43 9.31 1.07 -0.53
N LYS A 44 9.77 2.31 -0.71
CA LYS A 44 9.94 2.91 -2.04
C LYS A 44 11.25 2.45 -2.65
N THR A 45 11.16 1.70 -3.74
CA THR A 45 12.31 1.26 -4.54
C THR A 45 12.72 2.31 -5.58
N TRP A 46 11.82 3.25 -5.91
CA TRP A 46 12.04 4.33 -6.89
C TRP A 46 12.26 5.70 -6.22
N ASN A 47 12.85 6.65 -6.98
CA ASN A 47 13.19 8.01 -6.53
C ASN A 47 13.89 8.10 -5.17
N LYS A 48 14.84 7.19 -4.88
CA LYS A 48 15.59 7.21 -3.61
C LYS A 48 16.53 8.40 -3.45
N GLY A 49 17.02 9.01 -4.54
CA GLY A 49 18.04 10.06 -4.45
C GLY A 49 19.27 9.57 -3.64
N PRO A 50 19.89 10.41 -2.79
CA PRO A 50 21.06 10.01 -2.00
C PRO A 50 20.71 9.13 -0.78
N PHE A 51 19.45 8.76 -0.58
CA PHE A 51 19.00 8.05 0.62
C PHE A 51 19.19 6.53 0.48
N LYS A 52 19.71 5.89 1.54
CA LYS A 52 19.86 4.42 1.60
C LYS A 52 18.51 3.70 1.55
N VAL A 53 17.53 4.23 2.29
CA VAL A 53 16.17 3.69 2.37
C VAL A 53 15.20 4.86 2.28
N ARG A 54 14.13 4.67 1.51
CA ARG A 54 12.99 5.58 1.45
C ARG A 54 11.74 4.76 1.75
N SER A 55 11.04 5.13 2.80
CA SER A 55 9.78 4.50 3.18
C SER A 55 8.66 5.54 3.16
N GLU A 56 7.48 5.10 2.81
CA GLU A 56 6.24 5.84 3.00
C GLU A 56 5.36 5.07 3.98
N TYR A 57 4.62 5.80 4.80
CA TYR A 57 3.68 5.21 5.74
C TYR A 57 2.27 5.69 5.42
N VAL A 58 1.32 4.76 5.39
CA VAL A 58 -0.10 5.06 5.36
C VAL A 58 -0.71 4.81 6.73
N ILE A 59 -1.69 5.63 7.11
CA ILE A 59 -2.36 5.54 8.41
C ILE A 59 -3.73 4.92 8.18
N PHE A 60 -4.06 3.87 8.93
CA PHE A 60 -5.30 3.10 8.77
C PHE A 60 -6.54 3.99 8.80
N ASP A 61 -6.68 4.83 9.84
CA ASP A 61 -7.82 5.75 10.01
C ASP A 61 -7.92 6.86 8.94
N LYS A 62 -6.96 6.92 8.01
CA LYS A 62 -6.92 7.91 6.93
C LYS A 62 -7.14 7.31 5.55
N ILE A 63 -7.37 5.99 5.45
CA ILE A 63 -7.78 5.33 4.23
C ILE A 63 -9.30 5.44 4.11
N LEU A 64 -9.79 5.95 2.98
CA LEU A 64 -11.21 6.03 2.66
C LEU A 64 -11.66 4.80 1.88
N THR A 65 -10.95 4.50 0.79
CA THR A 65 -11.14 3.32 -0.06
C THR A 65 -9.81 2.88 -0.64
N PHE A 66 -9.74 1.67 -1.19
CA PHE A 66 -8.64 1.22 -2.02
C PHE A 66 -9.13 0.29 -3.11
N ASP A 67 -8.42 0.28 -4.24
CA ASP A 67 -8.65 -0.56 -5.40
C ASP A 67 -7.41 -1.42 -5.67
N ILE A 68 -7.63 -2.66 -6.11
CA ILE A 68 -6.60 -3.61 -6.47
C ILE A 68 -6.81 -4.03 -7.92
N ASP A 69 -5.86 -3.68 -8.77
CA ASP A 69 -5.82 -4.10 -10.16
C ASP A 69 -4.81 -5.24 -10.32
N GLU A 70 -5.26 -6.44 -10.65
CA GLU A 70 -4.40 -7.56 -11.03
C GLU A 70 -4.23 -7.58 -12.55
N TYR A 71 -2.99 -7.54 -13.03
CA TYR A 71 -2.71 -7.65 -14.46
C TYR A 71 -2.44 -9.10 -14.83
N GLU A 72 -3.10 -9.60 -15.88
CA GLU A 72 -2.69 -10.84 -16.52
C GLU A 72 -1.29 -10.66 -17.13
N GLU A 73 -0.32 -11.51 -16.79
CA GLU A 73 0.93 -11.57 -17.54
C GLU A 73 0.60 -11.90 -18.99
N LYS A 74 0.86 -10.96 -19.91
CA LYS A 74 0.80 -11.25 -21.35
C LYS A 74 1.85 -12.33 -21.64
N THR A 75 1.39 -13.56 -21.83
CA THR A 75 2.17 -14.61 -22.46
C THR A 75 2.30 -14.21 -23.93
N ASN A 76 3.51 -13.83 -24.33
CA ASN A 76 3.87 -13.57 -25.73
C ASN A 76 3.82 -14.86 -26.56
#